data_AF-A0AAX2IRY1-F1
#
_entry.id   AF-A0AAX2IRY1-F1
#
_cell.length_a   1.000
_cell.length_b   1.000
_cell.length_c   1.000
_cell.angle_alpha   90.00
_cell.angle_beta   90.00
_cell.angle_gamma   90.00
#
_symmetry.space_group_name_H-M   'P 1'
#
loop_
_entity.id
_entity.type
_entity.pdbx_description
1 polymer ?
#
loop_
_entity_poly.entity_id
_entity_poly.type
_entity_poly.pdbx_seq_one_letter_code
_entity_poly.pdbx_strand_id
1 'polypeptide(L)'
;MKIFFLLSFIGIISCNGQTNKDTNMLDLEYLKKNGNVSSISYNGAVSIPEDNKSSVKHYKLSEIKNNIKIITEGDEEIGFIRTINDTDYTTITEFDGKGFPKKSEIKSTYGFYVNQVEYDQKGNPSKEINYDLLFKFKAKDILNYMKNNDFNLDKKYYQNILSSEVPPPTILRGTADEFKLLIPELKLNNEFVWIISNVEGSYKGNKGIYLLCLDGNTGKELLVKKYLGKKSGKNGIGTYPNYETILISK
;
A
#
# COMPACT_ATOMS: atom_id res chain seq x y z
N MET A 1 54.23 -6.47 -35.34
CA MET A 1 54.27 -7.65 -34.45
C MET A 1 53.36 -7.36 -33.26
N LYS A 2 52.12 -7.83 -33.28
CA LYS A 2 51.15 -7.67 -32.19
C LYS A 2 50.75 -9.05 -31.69
N ILE A 3 50.91 -9.21 -30.38
CA ILE A 3 50.72 -10.43 -29.60
C ILE A 3 49.23 -10.82 -29.57
N PHE A 4 49.00 -12.12 -29.76
CA PHE A 4 47.73 -12.82 -29.56
C PHE A 4 47.30 -12.75 -28.09
N PHE A 5 46.00 -12.53 -27.85
CA PHE A 5 45.32 -13.15 -26.72
C PHE A 5 44.00 -13.76 -27.19
N LEU A 6 44.02 -15.08 -27.26
CA LEU A 6 42.86 -15.95 -27.44
C LEU A 6 42.27 -16.16 -26.03
N LEU A 7 41.05 -15.70 -25.79
CA LEU A 7 40.26 -16.11 -24.63
C LEU A 7 39.01 -16.80 -25.14
N SER A 8 39.09 -18.12 -25.15
CA SER A 8 37.96 -19.03 -25.21
C SER A 8 37.11 -18.85 -23.95
N PHE A 9 35.91 -18.30 -24.10
CA PHE A 9 34.84 -18.49 -23.13
C PHE A 9 33.80 -19.44 -23.73
N ILE A 10 33.92 -20.70 -23.32
CA ILE A 10 32.81 -21.65 -23.32
C ILE A 10 31.90 -21.18 -22.18
N GLY A 11 30.90 -20.36 -22.53
CA GLY A 11 29.83 -19.92 -21.65
C GLY A 11 28.59 -20.77 -21.90
N ILE A 12 28.25 -21.57 -20.90
CA ILE A 12 27.14 -22.51 -20.80
C ILE A 12 25.85 -21.97 -21.43
N ILE A 13 25.30 -22.76 -22.35
CA ILE A 13 23.92 -22.66 -22.84
C ILE A 13 23.01 -22.91 -21.62
N SER A 14 22.47 -21.84 -21.05
CA SER A 14 21.30 -21.92 -20.17
C SER A 14 20.06 -21.78 -21.04
N CYS A 15 19.33 -22.89 -21.18
CA CYS A 15 18.06 -22.96 -21.88
C CYS A 15 16.92 -22.39 -21.03
N ASN A 16 16.08 -21.60 -21.70
CA ASN A 16 14.65 -21.37 -21.47
C ASN A 16 14.21 -20.66 -20.19
N GLY A 17 14.20 -19.33 -20.24
CA GLY A 17 13.08 -18.53 -19.76
C GLY A 17 12.53 -17.75 -20.96
N GLN A 18 11.28 -18.00 -21.35
CA GLN A 18 10.62 -17.22 -22.40
C GLN A 18 10.73 -15.74 -22.04
N THR A 19 11.39 -14.97 -22.90
CA THR A 19 11.34 -13.52 -22.84
C THR A 19 9.92 -13.11 -23.17
N ASN A 20 9.14 -12.75 -22.15
CA ASN A 20 7.91 -12.00 -22.33
C ASN A 20 8.24 -10.80 -23.24
N LYS A 21 7.68 -10.78 -24.45
CA LYS A 21 7.96 -9.71 -25.43
C LYS A 21 7.43 -8.35 -24.95
N ASP A 22 6.53 -8.38 -23.97
CA ASP A 22 6.00 -7.20 -23.30
C ASP A 22 6.69 -7.05 -21.94
N THR A 23 7.51 -6.00 -21.79
CA THR A 23 8.39 -5.77 -20.63
C THR A 23 7.67 -5.67 -19.27
N ASN A 24 6.34 -5.55 -19.28
CA ASN A 24 5.51 -5.32 -18.09
C ASN A 24 4.56 -6.47 -17.75
N MET A 25 4.61 -7.58 -18.48
CA MET A 25 3.69 -8.71 -18.28
C MET A 25 4.20 -9.67 -17.20
N LEU A 26 3.29 -10.14 -16.34
CA LEU A 26 3.55 -11.14 -15.31
C LEU A 26 3.83 -12.50 -15.95
N ASP A 27 4.88 -13.19 -15.49
CA ASP A 27 5.24 -14.53 -15.95
C ASP A 27 4.33 -15.59 -15.30
N LEU A 28 3.18 -15.85 -15.94
CA LEU A 28 2.18 -16.79 -15.44
C LEU A 28 2.67 -18.24 -15.42
N GLU A 29 3.52 -18.63 -16.36
CA GLU A 29 4.09 -19.99 -16.39
C GLU A 29 5.00 -20.23 -15.17
N TYR A 30 5.84 -19.25 -14.84
CA TYR A 30 6.65 -19.29 -13.63
C TYR A 30 5.79 -19.39 -12.36
N LEU A 31 4.71 -18.61 -12.26
CA LEU A 31 3.79 -18.67 -11.13
C LEU A 31 3.12 -20.03 -10.98
N LYS A 32 2.64 -20.61 -12.08
CA LYS A 32 2.01 -21.94 -12.07
C LYS A 32 2.98 -23.05 -11.66
N LYS A 33 4.25 -22.93 -12.06
CA LYS A 33 5.27 -23.93 -11.78
C LYS A 33 5.79 -23.87 -10.34
N ASN A 34 5.90 -22.67 -9.76
CA ASN A 34 6.56 -22.45 -8.47
C ASN A 34 5.59 -22.07 -7.34
N GLY A 35 4.39 -21.59 -7.67
CA GLY A 35 3.35 -21.23 -6.72
C GLY A 35 2.62 -22.45 -6.17
N ASN A 36 2.15 -22.33 -4.93
CA ASN A 36 1.27 -23.32 -4.32
C ASN A 36 -0.19 -23.04 -4.69
N VAL A 37 -0.98 -24.07 -4.94
CA VAL A 37 -2.43 -23.93 -5.08
C VAL A 37 -3.01 -23.68 -3.69
N SER A 38 -3.53 -22.48 -3.45
CA SER A 38 -4.09 -22.08 -2.16
C SER A 38 -5.59 -22.36 -2.05
N SER A 39 -6.31 -22.34 -3.17
CA SER A 39 -7.73 -22.66 -3.26
C SER A 39 -8.10 -23.01 -4.69
N ILE A 40 -9.32 -23.50 -4.88
CA ILE A 40 -9.91 -23.69 -6.21
C ILE A 40 -11.27 -23.00 -6.29
N SER A 41 -11.72 -22.66 -7.49
CA SER A 41 -13.08 -22.16 -7.69
C SER A 41 -13.85 -22.97 -8.74
N TYR A 42 -15.17 -23.06 -8.51
CA TYR A 42 -16.13 -23.64 -9.44
C TYR A 42 -17.25 -22.62 -9.67
N ASN A 43 -17.45 -22.18 -10.91
CA ASN A 43 -18.45 -21.17 -11.26
C ASN A 43 -18.36 -19.90 -10.35
N GLY A 44 -17.15 -19.50 -9.95
CA GLY A 44 -16.90 -18.34 -9.09
C GLY A 44 -17.00 -18.59 -7.57
N ALA A 45 -17.41 -19.78 -7.12
CA ALA A 45 -17.43 -20.14 -5.69
C ALA A 45 -16.10 -20.75 -5.25
N VAL A 46 -15.46 -20.19 -4.21
CA VAL A 46 -14.16 -20.64 -3.69
C VAL A 46 -14.34 -21.86 -2.78
N SER A 47 -13.51 -22.89 -3.00
CA SER A 47 -13.48 -24.15 -2.26
C SER A 47 -12.05 -24.56 -1.89
N ILE A 48 -11.93 -25.48 -0.94
CA ILE A 48 -10.66 -26.11 -0.54
C ILE A 48 -10.17 -26.99 -1.71
N PRO A 49 -8.85 -27.09 -1.97
CA PRO A 49 -8.34 -27.84 -3.12
C PRO A 49 -8.76 -29.32 -3.12
N GLU A 50 -9.42 -29.75 -4.20
CA GLU A 50 -9.67 -31.16 -4.56
C GLU A 50 -9.05 -31.44 -5.93
N ASP A 51 -8.62 -32.68 -6.17
CA ASP A 51 -7.98 -33.14 -7.42
C ASP A 51 -8.99 -33.30 -8.57
N ASN A 52 -9.68 -32.21 -8.94
CA ASN A 52 -10.64 -32.20 -10.05
C ASN A 52 -10.15 -31.32 -11.20
N LYS A 53 -10.28 -31.83 -12.44
CA LYS A 53 -9.74 -31.20 -13.66
C LYS A 53 -10.54 -30.00 -14.16
N SER A 54 -11.76 -29.78 -13.67
CA SER A 54 -12.65 -28.71 -14.12
C SER A 54 -12.61 -27.45 -13.23
N SER A 55 -11.68 -27.36 -12.28
CA SER A 55 -11.59 -26.25 -11.34
C SER A 55 -10.52 -25.23 -11.73
N VAL A 56 -10.79 -23.95 -11.43
CA VAL A 56 -9.82 -22.87 -11.59
C VAL A 56 -8.95 -22.85 -10.36
N LYS A 57 -7.64 -22.92 -10.54
CA LYS A 57 -6.68 -22.97 -9.43
C LYS A 57 -6.24 -21.56 -9.06
N HIS A 58 -6.39 -21.23 -7.79
CA HIS A 58 -5.84 -20.00 -7.23
C HIS A 58 -4.44 -20.28 -6.70
N TYR A 59 -3.49 -19.48 -7.15
CA TYR A 59 -2.08 -19.64 -6.84
C TYR A 59 -1.64 -18.61 -5.81
N LYS A 60 -0.72 -19.04 -4.94
CA LYS A 60 0.01 -18.18 -4.04
C LYS A 60 1.50 -18.51 -4.11
N LEU A 61 2.30 -17.50 -4.45
CA LEU A 61 3.76 -17.58 -4.44
C LEU A 61 4.31 -16.51 -3.49
N SER A 62 5.17 -16.92 -2.55
CA SER A 62 5.88 -16.02 -1.65
C SER A 62 7.39 -16.22 -1.82
N GLU A 63 8.09 -15.16 -2.15
CA GLU A 63 9.53 -15.15 -2.39
C GLU A 63 10.21 -14.07 -1.53
N ILE A 64 11.47 -14.30 -1.18
CA ILE A 64 12.33 -13.29 -0.57
C ILE A 64 13.54 -13.12 -1.49
N LYS A 65 13.73 -11.91 -2.03
CA LYS A 65 14.87 -11.56 -2.88
C LYS A 65 15.49 -10.28 -2.33
N ASN A 66 16.77 -10.30 -1.95
CA ASN A 66 17.48 -9.15 -1.39
C ASN A 66 16.73 -8.47 -0.20
N ASN A 67 16.22 -9.27 0.74
CA ASN A 67 15.37 -8.82 1.86
C ASN A 67 14.02 -8.18 1.49
N ILE A 68 13.66 -8.15 0.21
CA ILE A 68 12.35 -7.73 -0.26
C ILE A 68 11.44 -8.95 -0.32
N LYS A 69 10.30 -8.86 0.35
CA LYS A 69 9.29 -9.93 0.32
C LYS A 69 8.32 -9.68 -0.83
N ILE A 70 8.23 -10.63 -1.75
CA ILE A 70 7.34 -10.56 -2.91
C ILE A 70 6.28 -11.63 -2.72
N ILE A 71 5.02 -11.24 -2.79
CA ILE A 71 3.86 -12.12 -2.69
C ILE A 71 3.04 -11.93 -3.94
N THR A 72 2.71 -13.00 -4.66
CA THR A 72 1.80 -12.96 -5.80
C THR A 72 0.66 -13.95 -5.57
N GLU A 73 -0.58 -13.47 -5.62
CA GLU A 73 -1.78 -14.26 -5.34
C GLU A 73 -2.82 -14.00 -6.44
N GLY A 74 -3.49 -15.04 -6.95
CA GLY A 74 -4.43 -14.86 -8.06
C GLY A 74 -4.67 -16.10 -8.92
N ASP A 75 -5.39 -15.88 -10.01
CA ASP A 75 -5.64 -16.87 -11.06
C ASP A 75 -5.86 -16.19 -12.43
N GLU A 76 -5.97 -17.01 -13.48
CA GLU A 76 -6.10 -16.51 -14.86
C GLU A 76 -7.49 -16.01 -15.22
N GLU A 77 -8.52 -16.25 -14.40
CA GLU A 77 -9.87 -15.76 -14.69
C GLU A 77 -10.07 -14.34 -14.15
N ILE A 78 -9.70 -14.12 -12.89
CA ILE A 78 -9.90 -12.81 -12.24
C ILE A 78 -8.64 -11.94 -12.23
N GLY A 79 -7.46 -12.54 -12.44
CA GLY A 79 -6.16 -11.87 -12.44
C GLY A 79 -5.36 -12.09 -11.16
N PHE A 80 -4.25 -11.37 -11.05
CA PHE A 80 -3.28 -11.54 -9.96
C PHE A 80 -3.00 -10.22 -9.24
N ILE A 81 -2.75 -10.31 -7.93
CA ILE A 81 -2.24 -9.22 -7.11
C ILE A 81 -0.81 -9.55 -6.72
N ARG A 82 0.13 -8.69 -7.11
CA ARG A 82 1.52 -8.75 -6.67
C ARG A 82 1.78 -7.67 -5.63
N THR A 83 2.18 -8.10 -4.44
CA THR A 83 2.61 -7.22 -3.34
C THR A 83 4.12 -7.36 -3.16
N ILE A 84 4.84 -6.24 -3.25
CA ILE A 84 6.28 -6.14 -3.00
C ILE A 84 6.46 -5.30 -1.75
N ASN A 85 6.95 -5.92 -0.69
CA ASN A 85 7.24 -5.26 0.59
C ASN A 85 8.75 -5.01 0.70
N ASP A 86 9.10 -3.73 0.60
CA ASP A 86 10.39 -3.17 0.98
C ASP A 86 10.28 -2.66 2.44
N THR A 87 11.44 -2.39 3.06
CA THR A 87 11.55 -1.68 4.32
C THR A 87 10.91 -0.29 4.32
N ASP A 88 10.91 0.40 3.19
CA ASP A 88 10.41 1.78 3.06
C ASP A 88 9.05 1.89 2.36
N TYR A 89 8.72 0.92 1.50
CA TYR A 89 7.56 1.00 0.64
C TYR A 89 6.87 -0.36 0.46
N THR A 90 5.57 -0.32 0.22
CA THR A 90 4.80 -1.43 -0.30
C THR A 90 4.27 -1.07 -1.67
N THR A 91 4.61 -1.87 -2.68
CA THR A 91 4.04 -1.76 -4.03
C THR A 91 3.01 -2.85 -4.23
N ILE A 92 1.79 -2.47 -4.63
CA ILE A 92 0.71 -3.39 -4.96
C ILE A 92 0.40 -3.20 -6.43
N THR A 93 0.53 -4.26 -7.23
CA THR A 93 0.17 -4.23 -8.65
C THR A 93 -0.89 -5.28 -8.93
N GLU A 94 -2.01 -4.85 -9.47
CA GLU A 94 -3.10 -5.68 -9.96
C GLU A 94 -2.85 -5.98 -11.43
N PHE A 95 -2.90 -7.26 -11.79
CA PHE A 95 -2.77 -7.77 -13.15
C PHE A 95 -4.10 -8.38 -13.59
N ASP A 96 -4.40 -8.31 -14.87
CA ASP A 96 -5.50 -9.04 -15.47
C ASP A 96 -5.21 -10.56 -15.55
N GLY A 97 -6.22 -11.33 -16.00
CA GLY A 97 -6.09 -12.78 -16.18
C GLY A 97 -5.06 -13.22 -17.22
N LYS A 98 -4.52 -12.28 -18.01
CA LYS A 98 -3.49 -12.52 -19.03
C LYS A 98 -2.10 -12.06 -18.54
N GLY A 99 -2.00 -11.50 -17.35
CA GLY A 99 -0.76 -11.01 -16.76
C GLY A 99 -0.41 -9.57 -17.13
N PHE A 100 -1.29 -8.79 -17.77
CA PHE A 100 -1.05 -7.37 -18.01
C PHE A 100 -1.42 -6.53 -16.78
N PRO A 101 -0.62 -5.53 -16.40
CA PRO A 101 -0.96 -4.66 -15.28
C PRO A 101 -2.23 -3.87 -15.61
N LYS A 102 -3.12 -3.75 -14.62
CA LYS A 102 -4.33 -2.91 -14.63
C LYS A 102 -4.14 -1.67 -13.77
N LYS A 103 -3.52 -1.84 -12.61
CA LYS A 103 -3.34 -0.80 -11.61
C LYS A 103 -2.08 -1.07 -10.79
N SER A 104 -1.32 -0.03 -10.47
CA SER A 104 -0.22 -0.10 -9.52
C SER A 104 -0.33 1.01 -8.49
N GLU A 105 -0.11 0.68 -7.23
CA GLU A 105 -0.08 1.62 -6.11
C GLU A 105 1.24 1.45 -5.34
N ILE A 106 1.89 2.56 -5.04
CA ILE A 106 3.06 2.59 -4.15
C ILE A 106 2.65 3.32 -2.88
N LYS A 107 2.81 2.68 -1.74
CA LYS A 107 2.55 3.25 -0.40
C LYS A 107 3.82 3.27 0.41
N SER A 108 4.00 4.30 1.22
CA SER A 108 5.05 4.31 2.25
C SER A 108 4.75 3.28 3.34
N THR A 109 5.80 2.82 4.03
CA THR A 109 5.71 2.02 5.27
C THR A 109 4.82 2.67 6.35
N TYR A 110 4.63 4.00 6.30
CA TYR A 110 3.74 4.75 7.19
C TYR A 110 2.27 4.83 6.71
N GLY A 111 1.97 4.34 5.50
CA GLY A 111 0.62 4.18 4.95
C GLY A 111 0.23 5.13 3.81
N PHE A 112 0.93 6.24 3.60
CA PHE A 112 0.51 7.25 2.61
C PHE A 112 0.87 6.86 1.17
N TYR A 113 0.02 7.23 0.21
CA TYR A 113 0.25 6.98 -1.22
C TYR A 113 1.42 7.80 -1.75
N VAL A 114 2.38 7.16 -2.41
CA VAL A 114 3.50 7.79 -3.14
C VAL A 114 3.09 8.03 -4.59
N ASN A 115 2.63 6.98 -5.27
CA ASN A 115 2.22 7.01 -6.66
C ASN A 115 1.04 6.06 -6.89
N GLN A 116 0.20 6.39 -7.87
CA GLN A 116 -0.82 5.50 -8.41
C GLN A 116 -0.79 5.57 -9.93
N VAL A 117 -0.82 4.40 -10.58
CA VAL A 117 -0.83 4.27 -12.04
C VAL A 117 -1.97 3.35 -12.44
N GLU A 118 -2.81 3.81 -13.36
CA GLU A 118 -3.77 2.98 -14.09
C GLU A 118 -3.18 2.66 -15.46
N TYR A 119 -3.45 1.46 -15.96
CA TYR A 119 -2.91 0.95 -17.21
C TYR A 119 -4.03 0.65 -18.21
N ASP A 120 -3.74 0.78 -19.50
CA ASP A 120 -4.63 0.37 -20.57
C ASP A 120 -4.63 -1.16 -20.77
N GLN A 121 -5.46 -1.65 -21.68
CA GLN A 121 -5.56 -3.09 -21.99
C GLN A 121 -4.29 -3.70 -22.62
N LYS A 122 -3.30 -2.87 -22.96
CA LYS A 122 -2.00 -3.29 -23.49
C LYS A 122 -0.88 -3.16 -22.45
N GLY A 123 -1.22 -2.79 -21.21
CA GLY A 123 -0.27 -2.61 -20.12
C GLY A 123 0.55 -1.31 -20.20
N ASN A 124 0.10 -0.31 -20.96
CA ASN A 124 0.72 1.02 -20.96
C ASN A 124 0.06 1.92 -19.90
N PRO A 125 0.82 2.81 -19.22
CA PRO A 125 0.23 3.79 -18.31
C PRO A 125 -0.79 4.68 -19.03
N SER A 126 -2.03 4.68 -18.54
CA SER A 126 -3.13 5.50 -19.06
C SER A 126 -3.37 6.74 -18.18
N LYS A 127 -3.09 6.64 -16.88
CA LYS A 127 -3.22 7.71 -15.91
C LYS A 127 -2.22 7.51 -14.78
N GLU A 128 -1.59 8.60 -14.34
CA GLU A 128 -0.65 8.59 -13.22
C GLU A 128 -0.98 9.73 -12.26
N ILE A 129 -1.00 9.43 -10.96
CA ILE A 129 -1.14 10.40 -9.88
C ILE A 129 0.11 10.33 -9.01
N ASN A 130 1.03 11.25 -9.27
CA ASN A 130 2.22 11.42 -8.45
C ASN A 130 1.92 12.40 -7.30
N TYR A 131 1.65 11.85 -6.12
CA TYR A 131 1.28 12.64 -4.95
C TYR A 131 2.44 13.51 -4.42
N ASP A 132 3.70 13.11 -4.67
CA ASP A 132 4.85 13.94 -4.29
C ASP A 132 4.95 15.21 -5.13
N LEU A 133 4.37 15.25 -6.34
CA LEU A 133 4.26 16.47 -7.13
C LEU A 133 3.07 17.34 -6.71
N LEU A 134 1.96 16.72 -6.27
CA LEU A 134 0.73 17.45 -5.89
C LEU A 134 0.86 18.22 -4.58
N PHE A 135 1.54 17.67 -3.59
CA PHE A 135 1.66 18.28 -2.26
C PHE A 135 2.86 19.22 -2.19
N LYS A 136 2.70 20.46 -1.70
CA LYS A 136 3.85 21.34 -1.43
C LYS A 136 4.51 21.02 -0.08
N PHE A 137 3.71 20.69 0.94
CA PHE A 137 4.22 20.21 2.23
C PHE A 137 4.56 18.72 2.10
N LYS A 138 5.87 18.38 2.10
CA LYS A 138 6.35 17.08 1.67
C LYS A 138 6.33 16.04 2.80
N ALA A 139 6.49 14.77 2.43
CA ALA A 139 6.63 13.68 3.40
C ALA A 139 7.74 13.94 4.44
N LYS A 140 8.90 14.46 4.00
CA LYS A 140 9.98 14.93 4.89
C LYS A 140 9.47 15.90 5.96
N ASP A 141 8.65 16.86 5.56
CA ASP A 141 8.18 17.92 6.45
C ASP A 141 7.15 17.38 7.45
N ILE A 142 6.30 16.45 7.02
CA ILE A 142 5.42 15.67 7.90
C ILE A 142 6.21 14.88 8.94
N LEU A 143 7.24 14.14 8.51
CA LEU A 143 8.05 13.35 9.43
C LEU A 143 8.82 14.25 10.42
N ASN A 144 9.28 15.42 9.99
CA ASN A 144 9.88 16.42 10.87
C ASN A 144 8.87 16.99 11.87
N TYR A 145 7.67 17.34 11.41
CA TYR A 145 6.57 17.77 12.28
C TYR A 145 6.26 16.70 13.33
N MET A 146 6.21 15.44 12.93
CA MET A 146 5.94 14.33 13.82
C MET A 146 7.02 14.15 14.87
N LYS A 147 8.29 14.18 14.44
CA LYS A 147 9.44 14.13 15.34
C LYS A 147 9.43 15.27 16.37
N ASN A 148 9.06 16.49 15.95
CA ASN A 148 9.02 17.65 16.84
C ASN A 148 7.89 17.58 17.88
N ASN A 149 6.88 16.76 17.67
CA ASN A 149 5.76 16.52 18.59
C ASN A 149 5.86 15.14 19.27
N ASP A 150 7.06 14.53 19.29
CA ASP A 150 7.32 13.22 19.86
C ASP A 150 6.33 12.13 19.39
N PHE A 151 5.81 12.24 18.17
CA PHE A 151 4.94 11.22 17.59
C PHE A 151 5.78 10.00 17.20
N ASN A 152 5.22 8.81 17.43
CA ASN A 152 5.89 7.57 17.13
C ASN A 152 6.12 7.41 15.61
N LEU A 153 7.39 7.20 15.24
CA LEU A 153 7.87 7.01 13.87
C LEU A 153 8.56 5.65 13.66
N ASP A 154 8.49 4.74 14.62
CA ASP A 154 8.99 3.37 14.45
C ASP A 154 8.18 2.66 13.37
N LYS A 155 8.83 2.25 12.28
CA LYS A 155 8.18 1.55 11.17
C LYS A 155 7.44 0.29 11.61
N LYS A 156 7.97 -0.44 12.61
CA LYS A 156 7.32 -1.66 13.12
C LYS A 156 5.96 -1.35 13.74
N TYR A 157 5.80 -0.16 14.32
CA TYR A 157 4.53 0.30 14.88
C TYR A 157 3.44 0.46 13.81
N TYR A 158 3.81 0.87 12.58
CA TYR A 158 2.88 1.04 11.45
C TYR A 158 2.64 -0.25 10.66
N GLN A 159 3.62 -1.17 10.64
CA GLN A 159 3.51 -2.44 9.92
C GLN A 159 2.70 -3.51 10.66
N ASN A 160 2.67 -3.45 12.00
CA ASN A 160 1.99 -4.45 12.80
C ASN A 160 0.49 -4.15 12.92
N ILE A 161 -0.35 -5.10 12.49
CA ILE A 161 -1.77 -5.12 12.87
C ILE A 161 -1.82 -5.49 14.36
N LEU A 162 -1.66 -4.49 15.22
CA LEU A 162 -1.80 -4.69 16.66
C LEU A 162 -3.27 -5.06 16.91
N SER A 163 -3.52 -6.25 17.47
CA SER A 163 -4.79 -6.60 18.10
C SER A 163 -4.97 -5.71 19.33
N SER A 164 -5.36 -4.47 19.08
CA SER A 164 -5.31 -3.38 20.04
C SER A 164 -6.67 -2.70 20.12
N GLU A 165 -6.99 -2.16 21.29
CA GLU A 165 -8.18 -1.33 21.48
C GLU A 165 -8.13 -0.01 20.70
N VAL A 166 -6.96 0.36 20.20
CA VAL A 166 -6.70 1.52 19.35
C VAL A 166 -6.58 1.04 17.90
N PRO A 167 -7.25 1.70 16.93
CA PRO A 167 -7.02 1.42 15.52
C PRO A 167 -5.54 1.62 15.15
N PRO A 168 -5.04 0.93 14.11
CA PRO A 168 -3.64 1.02 13.74
C PRO A 168 -3.23 2.46 13.39
N PRO A 169 -1.99 2.85 13.71
CA PRO A 169 -1.43 4.15 13.34
C PRO A 169 -1.31 4.22 11.81
N THR A 170 -1.66 5.36 11.23
CA THR A 170 -1.54 5.55 9.79
C THR A 170 -1.33 7.02 9.46
N ILE A 171 -0.52 7.27 8.42
CA ILE A 171 -0.44 8.57 7.76
C ILE A 171 -1.11 8.43 6.40
N LEU A 172 -2.06 9.31 6.12
CA LEU A 172 -2.79 9.38 4.87
C LEU A 172 -2.52 10.73 4.21
N ARG A 173 -2.65 10.76 2.89
CA ARG A 173 -2.74 12.01 2.12
C ARG A 173 -3.65 11.81 0.93
N GLY A 174 -4.27 12.90 0.50
CA GLY A 174 -5.21 12.90 -0.61
C GLY A 174 -6.03 14.19 -0.63
N THR A 175 -7.12 14.18 -1.38
CA THR A 175 -8.08 15.28 -1.33
C THR A 175 -8.95 15.16 -0.07
N ALA A 176 -9.36 16.27 0.52
CA ALA A 176 -10.18 16.28 1.73
C ALA A 176 -11.53 15.57 1.53
N ASP A 177 -12.03 15.52 0.28
CA ASP A 177 -13.24 14.81 -0.10
C ASP A 177 -13.16 13.30 0.18
N GLU A 178 -11.98 12.69 -0.02
CA GLU A 178 -11.71 11.27 0.27
C GLU A 178 -11.82 10.97 1.77
N PHE A 179 -11.64 11.99 2.62
CA PHE A 179 -11.57 11.85 4.08
C PHE A 179 -12.76 12.49 4.81
N LYS A 180 -13.85 12.83 4.11
CA LYS A 180 -15.05 13.44 4.69
C LYS A 180 -15.61 12.72 5.93
N LEU A 181 -15.43 11.40 6.02
CA LEU A 181 -15.86 10.62 7.19
C LEU A 181 -14.91 10.75 8.40
N LEU A 182 -13.62 11.03 8.16
CA LEU A 182 -12.61 11.19 9.21
C LEU A 182 -12.55 12.63 9.75
N ILE A 183 -12.75 13.60 8.87
CA ILE A 183 -12.66 15.04 9.15
C ILE A 183 -13.93 15.83 8.76
N PRO A 184 -15.14 15.34 9.10
CA PRO A 184 -16.40 15.96 8.65
C PRO A 184 -16.57 17.41 9.12
N GLU A 185 -15.89 17.81 10.19
CA GLU A 185 -16.01 19.13 10.80
C GLU A 185 -15.38 20.24 9.95
N LEU A 186 -14.39 19.90 9.11
CA LEU A 186 -13.64 20.90 8.33
C LEU A 186 -14.40 21.39 7.09
N LYS A 187 -15.30 20.57 6.52
CA LYS A 187 -16.09 20.92 5.31
C LYS A 187 -15.26 21.48 4.14
N LEU A 188 -14.01 21.02 3.99
CA LEU A 188 -13.14 21.39 2.89
C LEU A 188 -13.59 20.68 1.61
N ASN A 189 -13.36 21.32 0.47
CA ASN A 189 -13.68 20.76 -0.85
C ASN A 189 -12.46 20.86 -1.77
N ASN A 190 -12.06 19.76 -2.38
CA ASN A 190 -10.92 19.65 -3.31
C ASN A 190 -9.57 20.17 -2.75
N GLU A 191 -9.43 20.30 -1.43
CA GLU A 191 -8.18 20.70 -0.79
C GLU A 191 -7.30 19.49 -0.51
N PHE A 192 -5.99 19.61 -0.72
CA PHE A 192 -5.05 18.57 -0.37
C PHE A 192 -4.78 18.59 1.13
N VAL A 193 -4.83 17.43 1.78
CA VAL A 193 -4.60 17.30 3.22
C VAL A 193 -3.71 16.12 3.54
N TRP A 194 -2.93 16.26 4.61
CA TRP A 194 -2.29 15.16 5.31
C TRP A 194 -3.11 14.81 6.55
N ILE A 195 -3.31 13.52 6.80
CA ILE A 195 -3.95 13.03 8.02
C ILE A 195 -2.98 12.10 8.74
N ILE A 196 -2.62 12.46 9.97
CA ILE A 196 -1.88 11.59 10.89
C ILE A 196 -2.93 11.02 11.84
N SER A 197 -3.17 9.72 11.84
CA SER A 197 -4.26 9.10 12.60
C SER A 197 -3.76 8.02 13.54
N ASN A 198 -4.28 8.03 14.76
CA ASN A 198 -4.03 7.02 15.81
C ASN A 198 -2.56 6.90 16.20
N VAL A 199 -1.83 8.01 16.15
CA VAL A 199 -0.40 8.02 16.48
C VAL A 199 -0.21 8.49 17.92
N GLU A 200 0.48 7.68 18.71
CA GLU A 200 0.90 8.04 20.06
C GLU A 200 2.01 9.11 20.01
N GLY A 201 1.92 10.12 20.88
CA GLY A 201 2.95 11.15 21.04
C GLY A 201 2.53 12.28 21.97
N SER A 202 3.05 13.48 21.74
CA SER A 202 2.87 14.66 22.59
C SER A 202 2.46 15.89 21.78
N TYR A 203 1.22 16.36 21.95
CA TYR A 203 0.76 17.61 21.33
C TYR A 203 0.72 18.73 22.36
N LYS A 204 1.48 19.81 22.11
CA LYS A 204 1.61 20.96 23.04
C LYS A 204 1.89 20.55 24.49
N GLY A 205 2.79 19.58 24.67
CA GLY A 205 3.19 19.04 25.98
C GLY A 205 2.22 18.02 26.59
N ASN A 206 1.09 17.72 25.95
CA ASN A 206 0.13 16.75 26.43
C ASN A 206 0.34 15.40 25.74
N LYS A 207 0.63 14.35 26.50
CA LYS A 207 0.72 12.99 25.97
C LYS A 207 -0.66 12.43 25.60
N GLY A 208 -0.70 11.59 24.58
CA GLY A 208 -1.92 10.92 24.13
C GLY A 208 -1.77 10.28 22.75
N ILE A 209 -2.90 9.81 22.24
CA ILE A 209 -3.03 9.30 20.87
C ILE A 209 -3.85 10.31 20.08
N TYR A 210 -3.37 10.70 18.91
CA TYR A 210 -3.90 11.85 18.19
C TYR A 210 -4.34 11.51 16.77
N LEU A 211 -5.33 12.27 16.31
CA LEU A 211 -5.66 12.44 14.90
C LEU A 211 -5.43 13.92 14.55
N LEU A 212 -4.61 14.17 13.53
CA LEU A 212 -4.29 15.50 13.05
C LEU A 212 -4.62 15.60 11.56
N CYS A 213 -5.21 16.71 11.15
CA CYS A 213 -5.35 17.09 9.76
C CYS A 213 -4.49 18.33 9.51
N LEU A 214 -3.57 18.24 8.57
CA LEU A 214 -2.68 19.32 8.16
C LEU A 214 -2.97 19.70 6.71
N ASP A 215 -2.91 20.99 6.41
CA ASP A 215 -3.01 21.49 5.04
C ASP A 215 -1.86 20.93 4.18
N GLY A 216 -2.19 20.37 3.03
CA GLY A 216 -1.24 19.69 2.14
C GLY A 216 -0.23 20.62 1.46
N ASN A 217 -0.47 21.93 1.49
CA ASN A 217 0.40 22.91 0.87
C ASN A 217 1.33 23.59 1.87
N THR A 218 0.83 23.88 3.07
CA THR A 218 1.47 24.74 4.07
C THR A 218 1.86 23.99 5.34
N GLY A 219 1.27 22.83 5.60
CA GLY A 219 1.43 22.09 6.85
C GLY A 219 0.68 22.72 8.03
N LYS A 220 -0.18 23.73 7.81
CA LYS A 220 -0.99 24.36 8.86
C LYS A 220 -1.91 23.33 9.50
N GLU A 221 -1.99 23.33 10.82
CA GLU A 221 -2.95 22.50 11.57
C GLU A 221 -4.38 22.97 11.30
N LEU A 222 -5.18 22.11 10.66
CA LEU A 222 -6.59 22.34 10.36
C LEU A 222 -7.47 21.73 11.45
N LEU A 223 -7.12 20.53 11.91
CA LEU A 223 -7.86 19.80 12.94
C LEU A 223 -6.89 19.02 13.83
N VAL A 224 -7.11 19.04 15.14
CA VAL A 224 -6.42 18.16 16.08
C VAL A 224 -7.45 17.53 17.00
N LYS A 225 -7.42 16.21 17.09
CA LYS A 225 -8.27 15.40 17.95
C LYS A 225 -7.42 14.49 18.83
N LYS A 226 -7.85 14.28 20.08
CA LYS A 226 -7.24 13.34 21.01
C LYS A 226 -8.18 12.16 21.25
N TYR A 227 -7.65 10.95 21.15
CA TYR A 227 -8.37 9.72 21.40
C TYR A 227 -8.72 9.59 22.88
N LEU A 228 -9.98 9.28 23.17
CA LEU A 228 -10.50 9.10 24.52
C LEU A 228 -10.82 7.63 24.85
N GLY A 229 -10.57 6.70 23.94
CA GLY A 229 -11.03 5.31 24.04
C GLY A 229 -12.17 5.01 23.07
N LYS A 230 -12.91 3.93 23.33
CA LYS A 230 -14.05 3.52 22.49
C LYS A 230 -15.36 4.10 23.04
N LYS A 231 -16.31 4.37 22.15
CA LYS A 231 -17.71 4.62 22.51
C LYS A 231 -18.62 3.62 21.81
N SER A 232 -19.73 3.28 22.46
CA SER A 232 -20.77 2.47 21.84
C SER A 232 -21.44 3.23 20.69
N GLY A 233 -21.78 2.50 19.64
CA GLY A 233 -22.58 3.04 18.54
C GLY A 233 -23.99 3.43 18.99
N LYS A 234 -24.67 4.18 18.12
CA LYS A 234 -26.09 4.50 18.30
C LYS A 234 -26.87 3.19 18.45
N ASN A 235 -27.70 3.10 19.48
CA ASN A 235 -28.48 1.91 19.85
C ASN A 235 -27.66 0.69 20.33
N GLY A 236 -26.41 0.89 20.77
CA GLY A 236 -25.57 -0.18 21.34
C GLY A 236 -24.95 -1.12 20.30
N ILE A 237 -25.07 -0.83 19.01
CA ILE A 237 -24.50 -1.65 17.93
C ILE A 237 -23.09 -1.16 17.60
N GLY A 238 -22.10 -2.02 17.84
CA GLY A 238 -20.70 -1.77 17.52
C GLY A 238 -19.99 -0.84 18.51
N THR A 239 -18.67 -0.84 18.44
CA THR A 239 -17.80 0.09 19.18
C THR A 239 -16.96 0.87 18.19
N TYR A 240 -16.83 2.17 18.42
CA TYR A 240 -16.12 3.08 17.53
C TYR A 240 -15.09 3.89 18.31
N PRO A 241 -13.98 4.26 17.68
CA PRO A 241 -13.05 5.21 18.25
C PRO A 241 -13.74 6.52 18.66
N ASN A 242 -13.51 6.98 19.89
CA ASN A 242 -14.00 8.24 20.39
C ASN A 242 -12.85 9.24 20.46
N TYR A 243 -13.09 10.45 19.96
CA TYR A 243 -12.11 11.52 20.02
C TYR A 243 -12.74 12.81 20.53
N GLU A 244 -11.93 13.58 21.25
CA GLU A 244 -12.18 14.97 21.61
C GLU A 244 -11.50 15.89 20.60
N THR A 245 -12.20 16.91 20.11
CA THR A 245 -11.59 17.93 19.25
C THR A 245 -10.90 18.97 20.11
N ILE A 246 -9.58 19.11 19.93
CA ILE A 246 -8.73 20.07 20.64
C ILE A 246 -8.60 21.36 19.82
N LEU A 247 -8.49 21.23 18.50
CA LEU A 247 -8.31 22.35 17.58
C LEU A 247 -9.16 22.14 16.35
N ILE A 248 -9.80 23.22 15.90
CA ILE A 248 -10.33 23.35 14.54
C ILE A 248 -9.97 24.75 14.03
N SER A 249 -9.15 24.84 12.98
CA SER A 249 -8.92 26.11 12.28
C SER A 249 -9.94 26.20 11.16
N LYS A 250 -10.80 27.22 11.24
CA LYS A 250 -11.50 27.71 10.06
C LYS A 250 -10.54 28.47 9.14
#